data_AF-A0A7N1A1I2-F1
#
_entry.id   AF-A0A7N1A1I2-F1
#
_cell.length_a   1.000
_cell.length_b   1.000
_cell.length_c   1.000
_cell.angle_alpha   90.00
_cell.angle_beta   90.00
_cell.angle_gamma   90.00
#
_symmetry.space_group_name_H-M   'P 1'
#
loop_
_entity.id
_entity.type
_entity.pdbx_description
1 polymer ?
#
loop_
_entity_poly.entity_id
_entity_poly.type
_entity_poly.pdbx_seq_one_letter_code
_entity_poly.pdbx_strand_id
1 'polypeptide(L)'
;MLRFLLLKTLILPRRSNFTSPLVAGTPSAPSPVSSVFLLPHPLSPHSVSGELVSVCEELGVMDVVSNEQSDAAANAEAEAQPGEQQMSKRAQKKLLKQQRYEAKKAQKKAAEKEHKKREADRKRKEWDEKLSGVDEEERAKLFDARRGLRMERMEKRNEEKADKIERLAKAKEHGQNIVIDLEFAHLMSPNEINSLTQQITYCYAMNGRCSSPSHLWLTGCSGDMETQLQKIPGYPNWIIEKESRSYIEALHDRKDDLVYLTADSETMLDSLDPKKLYIVGGLVDRNRWKGITMNKATEQGIQTAKLPIGEYLKMSSSQVLTVNQVIEILLKFLETGDWKTSFFHVIPQRKRHEADLDVAQGGKEEVRMEM
;
A
#
# COMPACT_ATOMS: atom_id res chain seq x y z
N MET A 1 10.18 41.78 -48.78
CA MET A 1 11.27 42.51 -49.48
C MET A 1 12.47 42.61 -48.53
N LEU A 2 13.63 42.16 -48.99
CA LEU A 2 15.01 42.43 -48.52
C LEU A 2 15.18 43.88 -47.99
N ARG A 3 16.07 44.29 -47.07
CA ARG A 3 17.49 44.00 -46.74
C ARG A 3 17.83 44.82 -45.46
N PHE A 4 18.74 44.41 -44.55
CA PHE A 4 20.11 44.94 -44.31
C PHE A 4 20.66 44.23 -43.02
N LEU A 5 21.74 43.43 -42.97
CA LEU A 5 23.20 43.73 -42.86
C LEU A 5 23.55 44.82 -41.80
N LEU A 6 24.47 44.75 -40.82
CA LEU A 6 25.73 44.04 -40.48
C LEU A 6 25.89 44.04 -38.92
N LEU A 7 26.46 43.08 -38.19
CA LEU A 7 27.85 42.55 -38.03
C LEU A 7 28.83 43.38 -37.13
N LYS A 8 29.49 42.69 -36.18
CA LYS A 8 30.75 42.98 -35.41
C LYS A 8 30.62 43.92 -34.18
N THR A 9 31.26 43.75 -33.01
CA THR A 9 32.45 42.98 -32.56
C THR A 9 32.54 42.93 -31.01
N LEU A 10 33.32 41.95 -30.52
CA LEU A 10 33.87 41.70 -29.18
C LEU A 10 34.30 42.91 -28.33
N ILE A 11 34.30 42.75 -26.97
CA ILE A 11 35.45 42.95 -26.04
C ILE A 11 35.03 42.62 -24.57
N LEU A 12 35.74 41.66 -23.95
CA LEU A 12 35.96 41.48 -22.49
C LEU A 12 37.27 42.22 -22.14
N PRO A 13 37.51 42.77 -20.91
CA PRO A 13 37.96 41.92 -19.78
C PRO A 13 37.81 42.43 -18.31
N ARG A 14 37.98 41.46 -17.38
CA ARG A 14 38.73 41.44 -16.07
C ARG A 14 38.43 42.35 -14.85
N ARG A 15 38.04 41.67 -13.75
CA ARG A 15 38.64 41.54 -12.37
C ARG A 15 39.55 42.64 -11.76
N SER A 16 39.26 43.01 -10.50
CA SER A 16 40.16 43.00 -9.30
C SER A 16 39.37 43.44 -8.04
N ASN A 17 39.17 42.61 -7.00
CA ASN A 17 39.98 42.39 -5.78
C ASN A 17 40.32 43.65 -4.94
N PHE A 18 39.92 43.68 -3.66
CA PHE A 18 40.64 44.24 -2.46
C PHE A 18 39.80 43.88 -1.20
N THR A 19 40.12 42.81 -0.45
CA THR A 19 40.86 42.69 0.84
C THR A 19 40.18 43.22 2.12
N SER A 20 40.26 42.36 3.15
CA SER A 20 39.71 42.35 4.53
C SER A 20 40.23 43.45 5.50
N PRO A 21 39.79 43.48 6.79
CA PRO A 21 40.40 42.60 7.81
C PRO A 21 39.47 41.99 8.89
N LEU A 22 40.07 41.05 9.61
CA LEU A 22 39.62 40.23 10.74
C LEU A 22 39.01 40.97 11.94
N VAL A 23 38.05 40.32 12.63
CA VAL A 23 38.02 40.21 14.11
C VAL A 23 37.57 38.80 14.51
N ALA A 24 38.34 38.20 15.41
CA ALA A 24 38.16 36.86 15.98
C ALA A 24 37.06 36.85 17.06
N GLY A 25 36.24 35.80 17.04
CA GLY A 25 35.28 35.47 18.10
C GLY A 25 35.05 33.97 18.13
N THR A 26 35.67 33.29 19.08
CA THR A 26 35.44 31.87 19.40
C THR A 26 34.02 31.64 19.92
N PRO A 27 33.38 30.52 19.55
CA PRO A 27 32.52 29.83 20.49
C PRO A 27 32.98 28.39 20.74
N SER A 28 32.91 28.06 22.02
CA SER A 28 33.22 26.81 22.71
C SER A 28 32.52 25.58 22.12
N ALA A 29 33.29 24.48 22.09
CA ALA A 29 32.79 23.13 21.87
C ALA A 29 31.73 22.71 22.92
N PRO A 30 30.67 22.00 22.53
CA PRO A 30 29.88 21.20 23.46
C PRO A 30 30.53 19.83 23.65
N SER A 31 30.74 19.48 24.91
CA SER A 31 31.12 18.15 25.39
C SER A 31 30.01 17.11 25.09
N PRO A 32 30.36 15.82 24.96
CA PRO A 32 29.39 14.76 24.70
C PRO A 32 28.65 14.42 26.00
N VAL A 33 27.36 14.70 26.05
CA VAL A 33 26.49 14.22 27.12
C VAL A 33 26.07 12.79 26.78
N SER A 34 26.71 11.82 27.43
CA SER A 34 26.24 10.44 27.50
C SER A 34 24.90 10.39 28.25
N SER A 35 23.78 10.33 27.53
CA SER A 35 22.53 9.82 28.10
C SER A 35 22.43 8.33 27.80
N VAL A 36 23.01 7.55 28.71
CA VAL A 36 22.69 6.13 28.88
C VAL A 36 21.26 6.07 29.41
N PHE A 37 20.29 5.80 28.53
CA PHE A 37 18.98 5.33 28.98
C PHE A 37 19.18 3.92 29.53
N LEU A 38 19.12 3.77 30.85
CA LEU A 38 19.01 2.48 31.50
C LEU A 38 17.75 1.76 30.97
N LEU A 39 17.98 0.63 30.32
CA LEU A 39 16.99 -0.42 30.15
C LEU A 39 16.57 -0.91 31.55
N PRO A 40 15.27 -1.02 31.88
CA PRO A 40 14.87 -1.76 33.06
C PRO A 40 15.09 -3.26 32.82
N HIS A 41 15.94 -3.85 33.66
CA HIS A 41 16.09 -5.30 33.77
C HIS A 41 14.76 -5.96 34.16
N PRO A 42 14.48 -7.18 33.66
CA PRO A 42 13.30 -7.94 34.05
C PRO A 42 13.47 -8.51 35.46
N LEU A 43 12.50 -8.22 36.33
CA LEU A 43 12.36 -8.92 37.62
C LEU A 43 11.92 -10.37 37.36
N SER A 44 12.67 -11.30 37.96
CA SER A 44 12.38 -12.73 38.07
C SER A 44 11.34 -12.98 39.18
N PRO A 45 10.56 -14.09 39.12
CA PRO A 45 9.29 -14.19 39.83
C PRO A 45 9.46 -14.77 41.24
N HIS A 46 8.75 -14.20 42.20
CA HIS A 46 8.46 -14.89 43.45
C HIS A 46 7.10 -15.59 43.37
N SER A 47 7.21 -16.90 43.56
CA SER A 47 6.18 -17.89 43.84
C SER A 47 5.17 -17.43 44.88
N VAL A 48 3.88 -17.49 44.53
CA VAL A 48 2.83 -17.83 45.50
C VAL A 48 1.92 -18.87 44.84
N SER A 49 2.07 -20.09 45.32
CA SER A 49 1.19 -21.24 45.11
C SER A 49 -0.17 -21.02 45.77
N GLY A 50 -1.24 -21.42 45.08
CA GLY A 50 -2.58 -21.50 45.66
C GLY A 50 -3.58 -21.90 44.58
N GLU A 51 -4.03 -23.15 44.66
CA GLU A 51 -4.91 -23.88 43.74
C GLU A 51 -6.19 -23.12 43.34
N LEU A 52 -6.65 -23.31 42.09
CA LEU A 52 -8.06 -23.65 41.89
C LEU A 52 -8.27 -24.43 40.60
N VAL A 53 -9.04 -25.50 40.77
CA VAL A 53 -9.23 -26.65 39.92
C VAL A 53 -10.15 -26.34 38.73
N SER A 54 -9.83 -26.96 37.60
CA SER A 54 -10.65 -27.09 36.39
C SER A 54 -11.96 -27.82 36.67
N VAL A 55 -13.10 -27.20 36.33
CA VAL A 55 -14.32 -27.94 35.97
C VAL A 55 -14.94 -27.29 34.74
N CYS A 56 -14.81 -27.98 33.60
CA CYS A 56 -15.71 -27.84 32.47
C CYS A 56 -16.93 -28.72 32.76
N GLU A 57 -18.13 -28.18 32.59
CA GLU A 57 -19.36 -28.98 32.58
C GLU A 57 -20.08 -28.80 31.23
N GLU A 58 -20.42 -29.96 30.68
CA GLU A 58 -21.08 -30.22 29.42
C GLU A 58 -22.52 -29.70 29.44
N LEU A 59 -23.02 -29.18 28.32
CA LEU A 59 -24.45 -29.29 28.01
C LEU A 59 -24.66 -29.60 26.52
N GLY A 60 -24.82 -30.90 26.29
CA GLY A 60 -25.87 -31.56 25.51
C GLY A 60 -26.54 -30.83 24.36
N VAL A 61 -26.34 -31.37 23.16
CA VAL A 61 -27.21 -31.24 21.99
C VAL A 61 -28.40 -32.19 22.16
N MET A 62 -29.64 -31.69 22.07
CA MET A 62 -30.81 -32.53 21.76
C MET A 62 -31.71 -31.80 20.77
N ASP A 63 -32.06 -32.53 19.70
CA ASP A 63 -32.95 -32.15 18.61
C ASP A 63 -34.43 -32.46 18.92
N VAL A 64 -35.30 -31.58 18.41
CA VAL A 64 -36.63 -31.76 17.75
C VAL A 64 -37.69 -32.66 18.42
N VAL A 65 -38.93 -32.14 18.58
CA VAL A 65 -40.20 -32.60 17.96
C VAL A 65 -41.40 -31.71 18.40
N SER A 66 -42.31 -31.51 17.45
CA SER A 66 -43.57 -30.77 17.35
C SER A 66 -44.68 -31.11 18.37
N ASN A 67 -45.60 -30.17 18.68
CA ASN A 67 -47.06 -30.33 18.47
C ASN A 67 -47.87 -29.03 18.68
N GLU A 68 -49.06 -28.99 18.09
CA GLU A 68 -49.98 -27.87 17.87
C GLU A 68 -50.91 -27.48 19.06
N GLN A 69 -51.41 -26.23 18.97
CA GLN A 69 -52.73 -25.67 19.36
C GLN A 69 -53.23 -25.66 20.82
N SER A 70 -53.53 -24.44 21.32
CA SER A 70 -54.90 -24.00 21.67
C SER A 70 -54.92 -22.53 22.12
N ASP A 71 -55.98 -21.82 21.71
CA ASP A 71 -56.34 -20.46 22.08
C ASP A 71 -56.86 -20.33 23.52
N ALA A 72 -56.52 -19.24 24.21
CA ALA A 72 -57.43 -18.53 25.12
C ALA A 72 -56.85 -17.15 25.52
N ALA A 73 -57.67 -16.11 25.33
CA ALA A 73 -57.41 -14.72 25.67
C ALA A 73 -57.60 -14.41 27.17
N ALA A 74 -56.84 -13.46 27.72
CA ALA A 74 -57.33 -12.44 28.66
C ALA A 74 -56.24 -11.40 29.01
N ASN A 75 -56.66 -10.14 29.05
CA ASN A 75 -55.94 -8.92 29.42
C ASN A 75 -55.24 -8.97 30.79
N ALA A 76 -54.10 -8.28 30.90
CA ALA A 76 -53.74 -7.51 32.10
C ALA A 76 -52.81 -6.34 31.72
N GLU A 77 -53.26 -5.13 32.04
CA GLU A 77 -52.51 -3.87 31.98
C GLU A 77 -51.30 -3.92 32.92
N ALA A 78 -50.14 -3.42 32.47
CA ALA A 78 -49.02 -3.09 33.35
C ALA A 78 -48.20 -1.92 32.76
N GLU A 79 -48.50 -0.76 33.32
CA GLU A 79 -47.67 0.43 33.60
C GLU A 79 -46.32 0.60 32.89
N ALA A 80 -46.18 1.76 32.25
CA ALA A 80 -44.96 2.29 31.68
C ALA A 80 -43.96 2.74 32.77
N GLN A 81 -42.72 2.26 32.69
CA GLN A 81 -41.55 2.84 33.37
C GLN A 81 -40.58 3.52 32.37
N PRO A 82 -39.80 4.53 32.81
CA PRO A 82 -39.09 5.44 31.93
C PRO A 82 -37.68 4.93 31.56
N GLY A 83 -37.41 4.88 30.26
CA GLY A 83 -36.19 5.49 29.72
C GLY A 83 -34.86 4.74 29.81
N GLU A 84 -34.80 3.42 29.78
CA GLU A 84 -33.61 2.76 29.22
C GLU A 84 -33.68 2.86 27.69
N GLN A 85 -32.82 3.66 27.06
CA GLN A 85 -32.63 3.59 25.62
C GLN A 85 -31.98 2.24 25.27
N GLN A 86 -32.80 1.19 25.24
CA GLN A 86 -32.43 -0.11 24.72
C GLN A 86 -32.00 0.07 23.26
N MET A 87 -30.71 -0.17 23.01
CA MET A 87 -30.09 -0.20 21.69
C MET A 87 -31.05 -0.89 20.70
N SER A 88 -31.36 -0.22 19.58
CA SER A 88 -32.34 -0.78 18.64
C SER A 88 -31.98 -2.22 18.24
N LYS A 89 -32.97 -3.06 17.96
CA LYS A 89 -32.76 -4.46 17.52
C LYS A 89 -31.73 -4.57 16.38
N ARG A 90 -31.60 -3.54 15.54
CA ARG A 90 -30.59 -3.43 14.48
C ARG A 90 -29.18 -3.16 15.02
N ALA A 91 -29.03 -2.29 16.01
CA ALA A 91 -27.76 -1.98 16.65
C ALA A 91 -27.23 -3.19 17.46
N GLN A 92 -28.11 -3.90 18.19
CA GLN A 92 -27.76 -5.14 18.87
C GLN A 92 -27.31 -6.23 17.89
N LYS A 93 -28.04 -6.42 16.77
CA LYS A 93 -27.64 -7.37 15.72
C LYS A 93 -26.30 -7.02 15.08
N LYS A 94 -26.00 -5.72 14.90
CA LYS A 94 -24.71 -5.25 14.37
C LYS A 94 -23.57 -5.54 15.35
N LEU A 95 -23.77 -5.28 16.65
CA LEU A 95 -22.78 -5.56 17.70
C LEU A 95 -22.49 -7.06 17.80
N LEU A 96 -23.54 -7.90 17.85
CA LEU A 96 -23.38 -9.36 17.90
C LEU A 96 -22.65 -9.89 16.66
N LYS A 97 -22.93 -9.34 15.47
CA LYS A 97 -22.21 -9.67 14.23
C LYS A 97 -20.73 -9.26 14.32
N GLN A 98 -20.43 -8.10 14.89
CA GLN A 98 -19.06 -7.64 15.08
C GLN A 98 -18.29 -8.53 16.07
N GLN A 99 -18.88 -8.84 17.22
CA GLN A 99 -18.29 -9.76 18.21
C GLN A 99 -18.04 -11.15 17.62
N ARG A 100 -19.00 -11.70 16.86
CA ARG A 100 -18.81 -12.98 16.14
C ARG A 100 -17.67 -12.90 15.12
N TYR A 101 -17.55 -11.79 14.40
CA TYR A 101 -16.46 -11.58 13.45
C TYR A 101 -15.10 -11.51 14.14
N GLU A 102 -15.01 -10.76 15.25
CA GLU A 102 -13.79 -10.63 16.06
C GLU A 102 -13.38 -11.97 16.69
N ALA A 103 -14.34 -12.71 17.26
CA ALA A 103 -14.12 -14.06 17.78
C ALA A 103 -13.64 -15.03 16.69
N LYS A 104 -14.29 -15.04 15.52
CA LYS A 104 -13.86 -15.88 14.38
C LYS A 104 -12.47 -15.50 13.88
N LYS A 105 -12.14 -14.20 13.84
CA LYS A 105 -10.81 -13.71 13.49
C LYS A 105 -9.75 -14.15 14.50
N ALA A 106 -10.06 -14.07 15.80
CA ALA A 106 -9.19 -14.54 16.87
C ALA A 106 -8.97 -16.05 16.81
N GLN A 107 -10.04 -16.83 16.63
CA GLN A 107 -9.97 -18.29 16.47
C GLN A 107 -9.12 -18.69 15.26
N LYS A 108 -9.32 -18.05 14.11
CA LYS A 108 -8.50 -18.31 12.91
C LYS A 108 -7.01 -18.03 13.16
N LYS A 109 -6.71 -16.93 13.85
CA LYS A 109 -5.33 -16.56 14.21
C LYS A 109 -4.71 -17.57 15.19
N ALA A 110 -5.50 -18.07 16.15
CA ALA A 110 -5.05 -19.09 17.10
C ALA A 110 -4.76 -20.43 16.38
N ALA A 111 -5.67 -20.89 15.52
CA ALA A 111 -5.49 -22.10 14.74
C ALA A 111 -4.28 -22.03 13.80
N GLU A 112 -4.04 -20.88 13.16
CA GLU A 112 -2.85 -20.67 12.31
C GLU A 112 -1.55 -20.71 13.13
N LYS A 113 -1.55 -20.10 14.32
CA LYS A 113 -0.40 -20.15 15.25
C LYS A 113 -0.12 -21.58 15.72
N GLU A 114 -1.16 -22.34 16.02
CA GLU A 114 -1.03 -23.73 16.45
C GLU A 114 -0.55 -24.63 15.32
N HIS A 115 -1.13 -24.52 14.12
CA HIS A 115 -0.67 -25.23 12.93
C HIS A 115 0.80 -24.94 12.65
N LYS A 116 1.21 -23.67 12.71
CA LYS A 116 2.62 -23.28 12.54
C LYS A 116 3.53 -23.87 13.61
N LYS A 117 3.06 -23.99 14.86
CA LYS A 117 3.79 -24.66 15.94
C LYS A 117 3.96 -26.16 15.65
N ARG A 118 2.87 -26.86 15.29
CA ARG A 118 2.91 -28.29 14.94
C ARG A 118 3.87 -28.55 13.77
N GLU A 119 3.84 -27.72 12.74
CA GLU A 119 4.76 -27.81 11.60
C GLU A 119 6.23 -27.56 12.00
N ALA A 120 6.48 -26.64 12.92
CA ALA A 120 7.83 -26.40 13.43
C ALA A 120 8.34 -27.57 14.29
N ASP A 121 7.47 -28.12 15.14
CA ASP A 121 7.78 -29.29 15.98
C ASP A 121 8.01 -30.53 15.10
N ARG A 122 7.21 -30.73 14.04
CA ARG A 122 7.39 -31.80 13.05
C ARG A 122 8.76 -31.70 12.38
N LYS A 123 9.11 -30.53 11.84
CA LYS A 123 10.42 -30.29 11.21
C LYS A 123 11.59 -30.45 12.18
N ARG A 124 11.39 -30.16 13.46
CA ARG A 124 12.39 -30.39 14.50
C ARG A 124 12.61 -31.88 14.73
N LYS A 125 11.53 -32.66 14.89
CA LYS A 125 11.60 -34.12 15.03
C LYS A 125 12.25 -34.79 13.82
N GLU A 126 11.81 -34.45 12.60
CA GLU A 126 12.40 -34.94 11.35
C GLU A 126 13.91 -34.62 11.27
N TRP A 127 14.33 -33.46 11.77
CA TRP A 127 15.74 -33.07 11.84
C TRP A 127 16.51 -33.87 12.90
N ASP A 128 15.92 -34.07 14.08
CA ASP A 128 16.53 -34.86 15.17
C ASP A 128 16.66 -36.34 14.77
N GLU A 129 15.67 -36.90 14.07
CA GLU A 129 15.71 -38.25 13.48
C GLU A 129 16.77 -38.36 12.37
N LYS A 130 16.86 -37.37 11.47
CA LYS A 130 17.91 -37.34 10.43
C LYS A 130 19.33 -37.26 11.00
N LEU A 131 19.46 -36.70 12.20
CA LEU A 131 20.72 -36.67 12.94
C LEU A 131 20.96 -37.94 13.79
N SER A 132 19.98 -38.83 13.92
CA SER A 132 20.15 -40.10 14.63
C SER A 132 20.98 -41.07 13.77
N GLY A 133 22.06 -41.60 14.34
CA GLY A 133 22.97 -42.51 13.63
C GLY A 133 23.99 -41.85 12.71
N VAL A 134 24.00 -40.51 12.61
CA VAL A 134 25.05 -39.73 11.93
C VAL A 134 26.21 -39.51 12.91
N ASP A 135 27.45 -39.61 12.43
CA ASP A 135 28.61 -39.35 13.27
C ASP A 135 28.70 -37.87 13.70
N GLU A 136 29.51 -37.59 14.72
CA GLU A 136 29.60 -36.25 15.30
C GLU A 136 30.20 -35.22 14.31
N GLU A 137 31.04 -35.67 13.38
CA GLU A 137 31.70 -34.82 12.39
C GLU A 137 30.76 -34.43 11.24
N GLU A 138 29.99 -35.38 10.71
CA GLU A 138 28.91 -35.18 9.74
C GLU A 138 27.78 -34.35 10.33
N ARG A 139 27.45 -34.55 11.62
CA ARG A 139 26.48 -33.71 12.35
C ARG A 139 26.95 -32.26 12.41
N ALA A 140 28.22 -32.00 12.72
CA ALA A 140 28.79 -30.66 12.72
C ALA A 140 28.73 -30.03 11.31
N LYS A 141 29.12 -30.78 10.26
CA LYS A 141 29.03 -30.34 8.85
C LYS A 141 27.60 -29.95 8.45
N LEU A 142 26.58 -30.70 8.87
CA LEU A 142 25.17 -30.41 8.59
C LEU A 142 24.67 -29.13 9.28
N PHE A 143 25.07 -28.90 10.53
CA PHE A 143 24.76 -27.65 11.22
C PHE A 143 25.43 -26.46 10.55
N ASP A 144 26.69 -26.59 10.15
CA ASP A 144 27.44 -25.54 9.48
C ASP A 144 26.84 -25.19 8.11
N ALA A 145 26.49 -26.20 7.32
CA ALA A 145 25.77 -26.01 6.06
C ALA A 145 24.43 -25.28 6.28
N ARG A 146 23.65 -25.66 7.31
CA ARG A 146 22.38 -25.01 7.63
C ARG A 146 22.56 -23.56 8.12
N ARG A 147 23.61 -23.28 8.89
CA ARG A 147 23.98 -21.92 9.31
C ARG A 147 24.39 -21.09 8.11
N GLY A 148 25.24 -21.63 7.23
CA GLY A 148 25.66 -21.01 5.97
C GLY A 148 24.48 -20.62 5.09
N LEU A 149 23.58 -21.56 4.78
CA LEU A 149 22.36 -21.31 3.99
C LEU A 149 21.45 -20.25 4.63
N ARG A 150 21.40 -20.17 5.96
CA ARG A 150 20.61 -19.14 6.66
C ARG A 150 21.26 -17.77 6.53
N MET A 151 22.59 -17.69 6.64
CA MET A 151 23.35 -16.45 6.48
C MET A 151 23.24 -15.93 5.04
N GLU A 152 23.44 -16.79 4.05
CA GLU A 152 23.31 -16.45 2.62
C GLU A 152 21.91 -15.91 2.29
N ARG A 153 20.85 -16.55 2.79
CA ARG A 153 19.46 -16.05 2.62
C ARG A 153 19.22 -14.71 3.31
N MET A 154 19.88 -14.47 4.42
CA MET A 154 19.77 -13.20 5.17
C MET A 154 20.54 -12.09 4.44
N GLU A 155 21.73 -12.38 3.95
CA GLU A 155 22.56 -11.50 3.14
C GLU A 155 21.85 -11.11 1.85
N LYS A 156 21.37 -12.08 1.06
CA LYS A 156 20.58 -11.81 -0.15
C LYS A 156 19.36 -10.92 0.11
N ARG A 157 18.67 -11.13 1.24
CA ARG A 157 17.52 -10.28 1.62
C ARG A 157 17.96 -8.86 1.99
N ASN A 158 19.10 -8.73 2.65
CA ASN A 158 19.66 -7.43 3.02
C ASN A 158 20.12 -6.68 1.77
N GLU A 159 20.74 -7.35 0.81
CA GLU A 159 21.10 -6.83 -0.52
C GLU A 159 19.85 -6.37 -1.28
N GLU A 160 18.85 -7.23 -1.47
CA GLU A 160 17.59 -6.88 -2.14
C GLU A 160 16.89 -5.68 -1.48
N LYS A 161 17.01 -5.55 -0.15
CA LYS A 161 16.48 -4.41 0.61
C LYS A 161 17.31 -3.15 0.39
N ALA A 162 18.64 -3.25 0.38
CA ALA A 162 19.54 -2.14 0.11
C ALA A 162 19.33 -1.59 -1.31
N ASP A 163 19.30 -2.47 -2.31
CA ASP A 163 19.02 -2.13 -3.71
C ASP A 163 17.67 -1.45 -3.88
N LYS A 164 16.65 -1.95 -3.17
CA LYS A 164 15.32 -1.32 -3.16
C LYS A 164 15.38 0.10 -2.57
N ILE A 165 16.07 0.29 -1.45
CA ILE A 165 16.20 1.59 -0.80
C ILE A 165 16.93 2.56 -1.73
N GLU A 166 18.03 2.13 -2.35
CA GLU A 166 18.79 2.94 -3.29
C GLU A 166 17.95 3.36 -4.50
N ARG A 167 17.24 2.41 -5.14
CA ARG A 167 16.37 2.71 -6.29
C ARG A 167 15.25 3.70 -5.93
N LEU A 168 14.60 3.53 -4.77
CA LEU A 168 13.55 4.45 -4.32
C LEU A 168 14.11 5.84 -3.97
N ALA A 169 15.31 5.92 -3.38
CA ALA A 169 15.96 7.19 -3.09
C ALA A 169 16.32 7.94 -4.39
N LYS A 170 16.88 7.26 -5.39
CA LYS A 170 17.13 7.83 -6.72
C LYS A 170 15.84 8.29 -7.39
N ALA A 171 14.78 7.49 -7.31
CA ALA A 171 13.47 7.84 -7.83
C ALA A 171 12.88 9.07 -7.15
N LYS A 172 13.13 9.28 -5.86
CA LYS A 172 12.70 10.49 -5.14
C LYS A 172 13.26 11.78 -5.76
N GLU A 173 14.49 11.72 -6.28
CA GLU A 173 15.16 12.87 -6.88
C GLU A 173 14.85 13.04 -8.37
N HIS A 174 14.78 11.93 -9.13
CA HIS A 174 14.78 11.96 -10.59
C HIS A 174 13.64 11.16 -11.25
N GLY A 175 12.84 10.44 -10.47
CA GLY A 175 11.77 9.60 -10.98
C GLY A 175 10.55 10.40 -11.44
N GLN A 176 9.74 9.80 -12.31
CA GLN A 176 8.45 10.37 -12.71
C GLN A 176 7.59 10.65 -11.48
N ASN A 177 7.09 11.88 -11.35
CA ASN A 177 6.22 12.25 -10.23
C ASN A 177 4.80 11.72 -10.49
N ILE A 178 4.32 10.89 -9.55
CA ILE A 178 2.94 10.37 -9.55
C ILE A 178 2.32 10.64 -8.19
N VAL A 179 1.22 11.38 -8.18
CA VAL A 179 0.54 11.88 -6.99
C VAL A 179 -0.75 11.13 -6.77
N ILE A 180 -1.02 10.68 -5.54
CA ILE A 180 -2.31 10.13 -5.14
C ILE A 180 -3.03 11.19 -4.28
N ASP A 181 -4.14 11.70 -4.81
CA ASP A 181 -4.99 12.71 -4.18
C ASP A 181 -5.96 12.07 -3.18
N LEU A 182 -5.74 12.26 -1.87
CA LEU A 182 -6.51 11.62 -0.80
C LEU A 182 -7.62 12.51 -0.21
N GLU A 183 -7.98 13.62 -0.85
CA GLU A 183 -8.97 14.56 -0.31
C GLU A 183 -10.44 14.06 -0.36
N PHE A 184 -10.68 12.87 -0.92
CA PHE A 184 -12.03 12.30 -1.07
C PHE A 184 -12.48 11.41 0.10
N ALA A 185 -11.79 11.44 1.24
CA ALA A 185 -12.11 10.61 2.41
C ALA A 185 -13.59 10.68 2.82
N HIS A 186 -14.16 11.89 2.79
CA HIS A 186 -15.55 12.19 3.16
C HIS A 186 -16.61 11.56 2.22
N LEU A 187 -16.22 11.07 1.05
CA LEU A 187 -17.10 10.43 0.07
C LEU A 187 -17.11 8.90 0.15
N MET A 188 -16.29 8.34 1.04
CA MET A 188 -16.05 6.91 1.20
C MET A 188 -16.55 6.42 2.56
N SER A 189 -17.13 5.23 2.55
CA SER A 189 -17.38 4.47 3.77
C SER A 189 -16.06 3.99 4.40
N PRO A 190 -16.05 3.63 5.70
CA PRO A 190 -14.85 3.09 6.35
C PRO A 190 -14.25 1.85 5.66
N ASN A 191 -15.09 1.03 5.01
CA ASN A 191 -14.63 -0.13 4.24
C ASN A 191 -13.94 0.27 2.93
N GLU A 192 -14.45 1.31 2.26
CA GLU A 192 -13.85 1.87 1.04
C GLU A 192 -12.51 2.56 1.37
N ILE A 193 -12.43 3.30 2.48
CA ILE A 193 -11.17 3.85 3.02
C ILE A 193 -10.14 2.74 3.28
N ASN A 194 -10.55 1.64 3.94
CA ASN A 194 -9.66 0.50 4.18
C ASN A 194 -9.23 -0.20 2.86
N SER A 195 -10.09 -0.22 1.85
CA SER A 195 -9.75 -0.71 0.50
C SER A 195 -8.71 0.20 -0.17
N LEU A 196 -8.89 1.52 -0.10
CA LEU A 196 -7.94 2.49 -0.63
C LEU A 196 -6.57 2.36 0.05
N THR A 197 -6.56 2.22 1.37
CA THR A 197 -5.33 2.02 2.18
C THR A 197 -4.56 0.78 1.72
N GLN A 198 -5.26 -0.32 1.41
CA GLN A 198 -4.66 -1.53 0.84
C GLN A 198 -4.13 -1.29 -0.59
N GLN A 199 -4.86 -0.53 -1.42
CA GLN A 199 -4.41 -0.18 -2.76
C GLN A 199 -3.13 0.66 -2.72
N ILE A 200 -3.04 1.67 -1.83
CA ILE A 200 -1.84 2.48 -1.62
C ILE A 200 -0.66 1.60 -1.16
N THR A 201 -0.91 0.66 -0.25
CA THR A 201 0.11 -0.31 0.20
C THR A 201 0.63 -1.15 -0.95
N TYR A 202 -0.26 -1.59 -1.84
CA TYR A 202 0.11 -2.31 -3.05
C TYR A 202 0.91 -1.43 -4.02
N CYS A 203 0.51 -0.17 -4.23
CA CYS A 203 1.25 0.79 -5.07
C CYS A 203 2.70 0.94 -4.61
N TYR A 204 2.93 1.18 -3.31
CA TYR A 204 4.28 1.30 -2.76
C TYR A 204 5.08 0.00 -2.90
N ALA A 205 4.45 -1.14 -2.67
CA ALA A 205 5.09 -2.43 -2.82
C ALA A 205 5.50 -2.74 -4.28
N MET A 206 4.64 -2.43 -5.26
CA MET A 206 4.93 -2.56 -6.69
C MET A 206 6.04 -1.61 -7.12
N ASN A 207 5.94 -0.33 -6.74
CA ASN A 207 6.94 0.67 -7.09
C ASN A 207 8.34 0.26 -6.64
N GLY A 208 8.46 -0.28 -5.42
CA GLY A 208 9.73 -0.81 -4.90
C GLY A 208 10.30 -2.03 -5.64
N ARG A 209 9.50 -2.71 -6.47
CA ARG A 209 9.94 -3.85 -7.30
C ARG A 209 10.33 -3.43 -8.72
N CYS A 210 9.98 -2.22 -9.16
CA CYS A 210 10.35 -1.71 -10.47
C CYS A 210 11.85 -1.45 -10.56
N SER A 211 12.49 -1.80 -11.69
CA SER A 211 13.90 -1.48 -11.96
C SER A 211 14.17 0.03 -11.89
N SER A 212 13.23 0.83 -12.40
CA SER A 212 13.20 2.29 -12.27
C SER A 212 11.89 2.71 -11.60
N PRO A 213 11.85 2.87 -10.26
CA PRO A 213 10.65 3.33 -9.56
C PRO A 213 10.27 4.76 -9.93
N SER A 214 9.00 5.11 -9.74
CA SER A 214 8.51 6.49 -9.81
C SER A 214 8.67 7.20 -8.45
N HIS A 215 8.63 8.53 -8.48
CA HIS A 215 8.49 9.33 -7.28
C HIS A 215 7.02 9.40 -6.87
N LEU A 216 6.62 8.64 -5.84
CA LEU A 216 5.24 8.65 -5.35
C LEU A 216 5.01 9.75 -4.33
N TRP A 217 3.87 10.41 -4.43
CA TRP A 217 3.35 11.38 -3.47
C TRP A 217 1.99 10.94 -2.94
N LEU A 218 1.76 11.12 -1.64
CA LEU A 218 0.43 11.10 -1.04
C LEU A 218 0.11 12.52 -0.57
N THR A 219 -0.93 13.12 -1.13
CA THR A 219 -1.37 14.49 -0.77
C THR A 219 -2.77 14.45 -0.17
N GLY A 220 -3.13 15.44 0.63
CA GLY A 220 -4.40 15.46 1.36
C GLY A 220 -4.45 14.43 2.49
N CYS A 221 -3.29 14.03 3.03
CA CYS A 221 -3.19 13.07 4.13
C CYS A 221 -3.73 13.68 5.43
N SER A 222 -5.04 13.63 5.63
CA SER A 222 -5.70 14.21 6.80
C SER A 222 -6.82 13.33 7.33
N GLY A 223 -7.24 13.58 8.57
CA GLY A 223 -8.42 12.98 9.20
C GLY A 223 -8.41 11.44 9.20
N ASP A 224 -9.51 10.84 8.73
CA ASP A 224 -9.66 9.39 8.66
C ASP A 224 -8.61 8.72 7.76
N MET A 225 -8.20 9.37 6.67
CA MET A 225 -7.19 8.80 5.78
C MET A 225 -5.82 8.73 6.46
N GLU A 226 -5.37 9.84 7.07
CA GLU A 226 -4.12 9.85 7.82
C GLU A 226 -4.13 8.78 8.93
N THR A 227 -5.23 8.69 9.68
CA THR A 227 -5.40 7.71 10.75
C THR A 227 -5.25 6.27 10.25
N GLN A 228 -5.73 5.94 9.05
CA GLN A 228 -5.59 4.60 8.50
C GLN A 228 -4.20 4.35 7.91
N LEU A 229 -3.59 5.36 7.27
CA LEU A 229 -2.23 5.27 6.73
C LEU A 229 -1.20 5.00 7.85
N GLN A 230 -1.32 5.69 8.98
CA GLN A 230 -0.42 5.50 10.13
C GLN A 230 -0.48 4.09 10.74
N LYS A 231 -1.57 3.34 10.51
CA LYS A 231 -1.70 1.94 10.98
C LYS A 231 -0.95 0.95 10.08
N ILE A 232 -0.53 1.35 8.89
CA ILE A 232 0.20 0.47 7.97
C ILE A 232 1.60 0.21 8.52
N PRO A 233 2.01 -1.06 8.73
CA PRO A 233 3.35 -1.38 9.20
C PRO A 233 4.45 -0.81 8.30
N GLY A 234 5.34 -0.02 8.90
CA GLY A 234 6.48 0.59 8.21
C GLY A 234 6.14 1.83 7.38
N TYR A 235 4.89 2.29 7.34
CA TYR A 235 4.48 3.51 6.63
C TYR A 235 5.34 4.75 6.95
N PRO A 236 5.70 5.02 8.23
CA PRO A 236 6.60 6.14 8.54
C PRO A 236 7.92 6.09 7.77
N ASN A 237 8.44 4.89 7.51
CA ASN A 237 9.72 4.65 6.84
C ASN A 237 9.61 4.47 5.32
N TRP A 238 8.43 4.67 4.73
CA TRP A 238 8.29 4.62 3.28
C TRP A 238 9.00 5.81 2.63
N ILE A 239 9.76 5.52 1.57
CA ILE A 239 10.52 6.49 0.77
C ILE A 239 9.57 7.04 -0.32
N ILE A 240 8.71 7.96 0.10
CA ILE A 240 7.72 8.70 -0.70
C ILE A 240 7.47 10.05 -0.03
N GLU A 241 6.84 10.99 -0.73
CA GLU A 241 6.38 12.23 -0.10
C GLU A 241 4.98 12.07 0.49
N LYS A 242 4.76 12.71 1.64
CA LYS A 242 3.53 12.62 2.44
C LYS A 242 3.15 14.02 2.87
N GLU A 243 2.12 14.57 2.25
CA GLU A 243 1.64 15.93 2.48
C GLU A 243 0.22 15.88 3.04
N SER A 244 0.00 16.59 4.15
CA SER A 244 -1.34 16.79 4.72
C SER A 244 -2.19 17.75 3.89
N ARG A 245 -1.54 18.73 3.24
CA ARG A 245 -2.14 19.71 2.32
C ARG A 245 -2.59 19.07 1.02
N SER A 246 -3.50 19.73 0.32
CA SER A 246 -3.92 19.35 -1.04
C SER A 246 -2.73 19.36 -2.01
N TYR A 247 -2.82 18.60 -3.11
CA TYR A 247 -1.75 18.60 -4.12
C TYR A 247 -1.55 20.00 -4.73
N ILE A 248 -2.63 20.79 -4.87
CA ILE A 248 -2.58 22.11 -5.49
C ILE A 248 -1.84 23.12 -4.60
N GLU A 249 -1.94 22.98 -3.28
CA GLU A 249 -1.21 23.79 -2.31
C GLU A 249 0.24 23.32 -2.16
N ALA A 250 0.44 22.01 -2.03
CA ALA A 250 1.77 21.42 -1.83
C ALA A 250 2.70 21.62 -3.04
N LEU A 251 2.15 21.62 -4.25
CA LEU A 251 2.87 21.71 -5.52
C LEU A 251 2.53 23.00 -6.29
N HIS A 252 2.19 24.07 -5.57
CA HIS A 252 1.71 25.34 -6.16
C HIS A 252 2.72 25.99 -7.12
N ASP A 253 4.02 25.82 -6.86
CA ASP A 253 5.13 26.30 -7.68
C ASP A 253 5.23 25.57 -9.03
N ARG A 254 4.59 24.40 -9.13
CA ARG A 254 4.58 23.55 -10.33
C ARG A 254 3.18 23.33 -10.88
N LYS A 255 2.25 24.25 -10.60
CA LYS A 255 0.83 24.15 -11.00
C LYS A 255 0.67 23.83 -12.49
N ASP A 256 1.45 24.49 -13.35
CA ASP A 256 1.35 24.34 -14.81
C ASP A 256 1.84 22.96 -15.30
N ASP A 257 2.63 22.25 -14.49
CA ASP A 257 3.11 20.88 -14.77
C ASP A 257 2.13 19.79 -14.29
N LEU A 258 1.04 20.15 -13.59
CA LEU A 258 0.08 19.21 -13.04
C LEU A 258 -0.87 18.67 -14.12
N VAL A 259 -1.01 17.34 -14.18
CA VAL A 259 -1.98 16.65 -15.03
C VAL A 259 -2.83 15.71 -14.20
N TYR A 260 -4.13 15.99 -14.09
CA TYR A 260 -5.07 15.10 -13.42
C TYR A 260 -5.51 13.97 -14.36
N LEU A 261 -5.21 12.73 -13.99
CA LEU A 261 -5.65 11.55 -14.70
C LEU A 261 -7.10 11.21 -14.33
N THR A 262 -7.99 11.33 -15.31
CA THR A 262 -9.42 11.04 -15.14
C THR A 262 -9.99 10.38 -16.39
N ALA A 263 -10.88 9.41 -16.20
CA ALA A 263 -11.53 8.70 -17.31
C ALA A 263 -12.47 9.61 -18.12
N ASP A 264 -12.94 10.70 -17.51
CA ASP A 264 -13.88 11.65 -18.12
C ASP A 264 -13.18 12.74 -18.97
N SER A 265 -11.84 12.72 -19.08
CA SER A 265 -11.11 13.70 -19.90
C SER A 265 -11.30 13.45 -21.40
N GLU A 266 -11.36 14.53 -22.18
CA GLU A 266 -11.36 14.45 -23.65
C GLU A 266 -9.95 14.16 -24.20
N THR A 267 -8.92 14.69 -23.53
CA THR A 267 -7.50 14.56 -23.91
C THR A 267 -6.98 13.16 -23.59
N MET A 268 -6.40 12.47 -24.58
CA MET A 268 -5.72 11.20 -24.35
C MET A 268 -4.25 11.41 -23.97
N LEU A 269 -3.74 10.52 -23.12
CA LEU A 269 -2.36 10.52 -22.67
C LEU A 269 -1.51 9.62 -23.58
N ASP A 270 -0.74 10.24 -24.47
CA ASP A 270 0.10 9.50 -25.42
C ASP A 270 1.43 9.05 -24.80
N SER A 271 2.03 9.87 -23.94
CA SER A 271 3.30 9.59 -23.28
C SER A 271 3.39 10.29 -21.92
N LEU A 272 4.35 9.86 -21.10
CA LEU A 272 4.67 10.50 -19.83
C LEU A 272 5.80 11.50 -20.03
N ASP A 273 5.52 12.78 -19.83
CA ASP A 273 6.51 13.84 -19.80
C ASP A 273 7.23 13.79 -18.44
N PRO A 274 8.57 13.59 -18.41
CA PRO A 274 9.34 13.55 -17.17
C PRO A 274 9.20 14.80 -16.30
N LYS A 275 8.84 15.94 -16.89
CA LYS A 275 8.61 17.19 -16.16
C LYS A 275 7.23 17.22 -15.50
N LYS A 276 6.22 16.55 -16.04
CA LYS A 276 4.85 16.66 -15.51
C LYS A 276 4.66 15.84 -14.23
N LEU A 277 3.66 16.22 -13.45
CA LEU A 277 3.21 15.47 -12.28
C LEU A 277 1.82 14.91 -12.55
N TYR A 278 1.71 13.58 -12.52
CA TYR A 278 0.47 12.88 -12.85
C TYR A 278 -0.32 12.56 -11.60
N ILE A 279 -1.50 13.16 -11.46
CA ILE A 279 -2.36 13.02 -10.29
C ILE A 279 -3.40 11.93 -10.53
N VAL A 280 -3.56 11.02 -9.58
CA VAL A 280 -4.57 9.96 -9.56
C VAL A 280 -5.48 10.19 -8.36
N GLY A 281 -6.79 10.23 -8.60
CA GLY A 281 -7.78 10.36 -7.53
C GLY A 281 -7.76 9.14 -6.60
N GLY A 282 -7.39 9.35 -5.34
CA GLY A 282 -7.44 8.36 -4.28
C GLY A 282 -8.88 8.11 -3.83
N LEU A 283 -9.66 7.46 -4.68
CA LEU A 283 -11.10 7.26 -4.46
C LEU A 283 -11.50 5.81 -4.76
N VAL A 284 -12.25 5.20 -3.83
CA VAL A 284 -12.88 3.90 -4.01
C VAL A 284 -14.39 4.08 -3.90
N ASP A 285 -15.05 4.22 -5.05
CA ASP A 285 -16.48 4.55 -5.11
C ASP A 285 -17.28 3.67 -6.07
N ARG A 286 -16.58 2.82 -6.83
CA ARG A 286 -17.16 2.01 -7.93
C ARG A 286 -17.80 2.87 -9.02
N ASN A 287 -17.21 4.03 -9.31
CA ASN A 287 -17.71 5.02 -10.28
C ASN A 287 -19.11 5.56 -9.93
N ARG A 288 -19.37 5.74 -8.64
CA ARG A 288 -20.59 6.37 -8.10
C ARG A 288 -20.54 7.89 -8.30
N TRP A 289 -19.35 8.48 -8.22
CA TRP A 289 -19.09 9.92 -8.32
C TRP A 289 -18.50 10.27 -9.70
N LYS A 290 -19.31 10.13 -10.74
CA LYS A 290 -18.88 10.44 -12.13
C LYS A 290 -18.45 11.90 -12.25
N GLY A 291 -17.37 12.16 -12.99
CA GLY A 291 -16.88 13.51 -13.25
C GLY A 291 -16.23 14.20 -12.06
N ILE A 292 -16.18 13.61 -10.85
CA ILE A 292 -15.74 14.35 -9.66
C ILE A 292 -14.30 14.84 -9.75
N THR A 293 -13.40 14.01 -10.26
CA THR A 293 -11.99 14.36 -10.46
C THR A 293 -11.81 15.31 -11.63
N MET A 294 -12.62 15.18 -12.68
CA MET A 294 -12.63 16.09 -13.83
C MET A 294 -13.09 17.50 -13.41
N ASN A 295 -14.17 17.59 -12.65
CA ASN A 295 -14.71 18.85 -12.13
C ASN A 295 -13.69 19.53 -11.22
N LYS A 296 -13.12 18.79 -10.26
CA LYS A 296 -12.07 19.30 -9.37
C LYS A 296 -10.87 19.87 -10.14
N ALA A 297 -10.36 19.14 -11.13
CA ALA A 297 -9.24 19.59 -11.95
C ALA A 297 -9.59 20.83 -12.80
N THR A 298 -10.81 20.87 -13.36
CA THR A 298 -11.31 21.98 -14.17
C THR A 298 -11.47 23.25 -13.34
N GLU A 299 -12.08 23.14 -12.16
CA GLU A 299 -12.26 24.25 -11.22
C GLU A 299 -10.92 24.85 -10.77
N GLN A 300 -9.89 24.01 -10.63
CA GLN A 300 -8.54 24.45 -10.26
C GLN A 300 -7.73 24.97 -11.46
N GLY A 301 -8.22 24.78 -12.69
CA GLY A 301 -7.57 25.19 -13.92
C GLY A 301 -6.26 24.45 -14.21
N ILE A 302 -6.23 23.14 -13.96
CA ILE A 302 -5.08 22.27 -14.29
C ILE A 302 -5.39 21.36 -15.49
N GLN A 303 -4.34 20.85 -16.14
CA GLN A 303 -4.50 19.95 -17.28
C GLN A 303 -5.16 18.64 -16.85
N THR A 304 -5.93 18.01 -17.73
CA THR A 304 -6.48 16.67 -17.54
C THR A 304 -6.12 15.78 -18.72
N ALA A 305 -6.02 14.48 -18.45
CA ALA A 305 -5.85 13.47 -19.49
C ALA A 305 -6.49 12.15 -19.05
N LYS A 306 -6.90 11.31 -20.02
CA LYS A 306 -7.31 9.93 -19.79
C LYS A 306 -6.28 8.96 -20.34
N LEU A 307 -6.18 7.78 -19.74
CA LEU A 307 -5.39 6.68 -20.29
C LEU A 307 -5.99 6.21 -21.63
N PRO A 308 -5.18 5.85 -22.64
CA PRO A 308 -5.66 5.45 -23.96
C PRO A 308 -6.21 4.00 -23.98
N ILE A 309 -6.90 3.56 -22.91
CA ILE A 309 -7.36 2.16 -22.74
C ILE A 309 -8.26 1.73 -23.90
N GLY A 310 -9.16 2.61 -24.36
CA GLY A 310 -10.14 2.30 -25.40
C GLY A 310 -9.52 2.02 -26.77
N GLU A 311 -8.30 2.47 -27.03
CA GLU A 311 -7.58 2.19 -28.29
C GLU A 311 -7.04 0.75 -28.34
N TYR A 312 -6.73 0.16 -27.19
CA TYR A 312 -6.05 -1.14 -27.10
C TYR A 312 -6.91 -2.26 -26.52
N LEU A 313 -7.97 -1.92 -25.77
CA LEU A 313 -8.81 -2.89 -25.09
C LEU A 313 -10.29 -2.54 -25.19
N LYS A 314 -11.06 -3.45 -25.79
CA LYS A 314 -12.51 -3.47 -25.65
C LYS A 314 -12.87 -4.17 -24.35
N MET A 315 -13.24 -3.39 -23.33
CA MET A 315 -13.68 -3.94 -22.05
C MET A 315 -15.17 -4.25 -22.07
N SER A 316 -15.57 -5.42 -21.57
CA SER A 316 -16.96 -5.81 -21.36
C SER A 316 -17.62 -5.09 -20.17
N SER A 317 -16.84 -4.32 -19.42
CA SER A 317 -17.22 -3.62 -18.19
C SER A 317 -16.67 -2.18 -18.19
N SER A 318 -17.01 -1.39 -17.16
CA SER A 318 -16.56 0.00 -17.04
C SER A 318 -15.05 0.17 -17.22
N GLN A 319 -14.66 1.20 -17.96
CA GLN A 319 -13.28 1.63 -18.17
C GLN A 319 -12.64 2.34 -16.96
N VAL A 320 -13.40 2.50 -15.87
CA VAL A 320 -12.87 3.07 -14.62
C VAL A 320 -12.07 2.01 -13.87
N LEU A 321 -10.78 2.27 -13.72
CA LEU A 321 -9.81 1.39 -13.05
C LEU A 321 -9.65 1.77 -11.57
N THR A 322 -9.17 0.84 -10.76
CA THR A 322 -8.81 1.13 -9.36
C THR A 322 -7.49 1.91 -9.28
N VAL A 323 -7.24 2.60 -8.16
CA VAL A 323 -6.03 3.41 -7.95
C VAL A 323 -4.78 2.59 -8.21
N ASN A 324 -4.71 1.40 -7.63
CA ASN A 324 -3.55 0.52 -7.82
C ASN A 324 -3.37 0.05 -9.27
N GLN A 325 -4.45 -0.13 -10.03
CA GLN A 325 -4.34 -0.50 -11.43
C GLN A 325 -3.78 0.64 -12.27
N VAL A 326 -4.25 1.88 -12.04
CA VAL A 326 -3.71 3.06 -12.73
C VAL A 326 -2.22 3.23 -12.43
N ILE A 327 -1.82 3.16 -11.16
CA ILE A 327 -0.40 3.27 -10.78
C ILE A 327 0.43 2.13 -11.39
N GLU A 328 -0.05 0.88 -11.36
CA GLU A 328 0.68 -0.25 -11.95
C GLU A 328 0.83 -0.11 -13.47
N ILE A 329 -0.19 0.40 -14.17
CA ILE A 329 -0.12 0.70 -15.60
C ILE A 329 0.94 1.76 -15.88
N LEU A 330 0.96 2.87 -15.11
CA LEU A 330 1.96 3.93 -15.29
C LEU A 330 3.37 3.41 -15.06
N LEU A 331 3.58 2.60 -14.02
CA LEU A 331 4.87 1.98 -13.73
C LEU A 331 5.31 1.03 -14.86
N LYS A 332 4.38 0.25 -15.43
CA LYS A 332 4.67 -0.63 -16.56
C LYS A 332 4.94 0.15 -17.85
N PHE A 333 4.27 1.28 -18.05
CA PHE A 333 4.52 2.13 -19.19
C PHE A 333 5.91 2.79 -19.10
N LEU A 334 6.33 3.23 -17.90
CA LEU A 334 7.69 3.73 -17.67
C LEU A 334 8.77 2.68 -17.97
N GLU A 335 8.46 1.40 -17.76
CA GLU A 335 9.38 0.28 -18.04
C GLU A 335 9.41 -0.10 -19.53
N THR A 336 8.26 -0.05 -20.21
CA THR A 336 8.10 -0.64 -21.55
C THR A 336 7.98 0.38 -22.68
N GLY A 337 7.57 1.61 -22.38
CA GLY A 337 7.19 2.62 -23.37
C GLY A 337 5.94 2.25 -24.20
N ASP A 338 5.21 1.20 -23.82
CA ASP A 338 4.10 0.66 -24.61
C ASP A 338 2.82 0.51 -23.78
N TRP A 339 1.78 1.24 -24.19
CA TRP A 339 0.47 1.21 -23.51
C TRP A 339 -0.19 -0.15 -23.61
N LYS A 340 -0.12 -0.81 -24.77
CA LYS A 340 -0.75 -2.12 -24.98
C LYS A 340 -0.19 -3.15 -24.01
N THR A 341 1.13 -3.30 -23.93
CA THR A 341 1.83 -4.20 -23.02
C THR A 341 1.47 -3.87 -21.56
N SER A 342 1.44 -2.59 -21.21
CA SER A 342 1.10 -2.14 -19.86
C SER A 342 -0.34 -2.53 -19.47
N PHE A 343 -1.30 -2.30 -20.35
CA PHE A 343 -2.69 -2.70 -20.11
C PHE A 343 -2.87 -4.23 -20.04
N PHE A 344 -2.21 -4.97 -20.93
CA PHE A 344 -2.26 -6.45 -20.95
C PHE A 344 -1.49 -7.09 -19.78
N HIS A 345 -0.58 -6.38 -19.13
CA HIS A 345 0.03 -6.84 -17.90
C HIS A 345 -0.94 -6.71 -16.71
N VAL A 346 -1.63 -5.57 -16.60
CA VAL A 346 -2.34 -5.18 -15.37
C VAL A 346 -3.83 -5.56 -15.38
N ILE A 347 -4.51 -5.44 -16.52
CA ILE A 347 -5.96 -5.65 -16.60
C ILE A 347 -6.24 -7.14 -16.75
N PRO A 348 -6.96 -7.81 -15.82
CA PRO A 348 -7.17 -9.26 -15.88
C PRO A 348 -7.85 -9.73 -17.17
N GLN A 349 -7.46 -10.90 -17.68
CA GLN A 349 -7.97 -11.48 -18.93
C GLN A 349 -9.50 -11.54 -19.00
N ARG A 350 -10.17 -11.88 -17.88
CA ARG A 350 -11.65 -11.92 -17.79
C ARG A 350 -12.36 -10.58 -18.09
N LYS A 351 -11.64 -9.46 -18.08
CA LYS A 351 -12.17 -8.13 -18.41
C LYS A 351 -11.91 -7.73 -19.86
N ARG A 352 -11.17 -8.55 -20.62
CA ARG A 352 -10.84 -8.37 -22.04
C ARG A 352 -11.86 -9.12 -22.87
N HIS A 353 -12.18 -8.62 -24.07
CA HIS A 353 -13.03 -9.37 -25.01
C HIS A 353 -12.24 -10.52 -25.67
N GLU A 354 -12.95 -11.60 -26.06
CA GLU A 354 -12.36 -12.82 -26.64
C GLU A 354 -11.50 -12.57 -27.90
N ALA A 355 -11.75 -11.49 -28.65
CA ALA A 355 -10.98 -11.16 -29.85
C ALA A 355 -9.52 -10.71 -29.56
N ASP A 356 -9.19 -10.38 -28.30
CA ASP A 356 -7.83 -9.97 -27.91
C ASP A 356 -6.94 -11.16 -27.50
N LEU A 357 -7.46 -12.39 -27.58
CA LEU A 357 -6.80 -13.62 -27.11
C LEU A 357 -5.83 -14.22 -28.14
N ASP A 358 -6.03 -13.97 -29.43
CA ASP A 358 -5.26 -14.61 -30.51
C ASP A 358 -3.82 -14.09 -30.60
N VAL A 359 -3.55 -12.85 -30.14
CA VAL A 359 -2.20 -12.26 -30.16
C VAL A 359 -1.32 -12.80 -29.02
N ALA A 360 -1.91 -13.25 -27.91
CA ALA A 360 -1.16 -13.76 -26.76
C ALA A 360 -0.68 -15.22 -26.94
N GLN A 361 -1.30 -15.97 -27.85
CA GLN A 361 -0.90 -17.35 -28.17
C GLN A 361 0.15 -17.41 -29.29
N GLY A 362 0.11 -16.48 -30.25
CA GLY A 362 1.09 -16.44 -31.35
C GLY A 362 2.55 -16.22 -30.92
N GLY A 363 2.80 -15.52 -29.81
CA GLY A 363 4.16 -15.31 -29.30
C GLY A 363 4.78 -16.50 -28.55
N LYS A 364 4.01 -17.58 -28.30
CA LYS A 364 4.53 -18.79 -27.63
C LYS A 364 4.90 -19.91 -28.60
N GLU A 365 4.40 -19.89 -29.83
CA GLU A 365 4.75 -20.91 -30.84
C GLU A 365 6.05 -20.59 -31.57
N GLU A 366 6.39 -19.31 -31.75
CA GLU A 366 7.61 -18.92 -32.49
C GLU A 366 8.91 -19.23 -31.74
N VAL A 367 8.88 -19.33 -30.40
CA VAL A 367 10.07 -19.67 -29.59
C VAL A 367 10.31 -21.19 -29.50
N ARG A 368 9.36 -22.03 -29.93
CA ARG A 368 9.51 -23.50 -29.86
C ARG A 368 10.13 -24.12 -31.12
N MET A 369 10.36 -23.33 -32.17
CA MET A 369 10.91 -23.83 -33.44
C MET A 369 12.39 -23.51 -33.67
N GLU A 370 13.05 -22.79 -32.76
CA GLU A 370 14.50 -22.47 -32.82
C GLU A 370 15.33 -23.03 -31.65
N MET A 371 14.90 -24.13 -31.04
CA MET A 371 15.77 -25.00 -30.22
C MET A 371 15.75 -26.41 -30.79
#